data_AF-A3NS62-F1
#
_entry.id   AF-A3NS62-F1
#
_cell.length_a   1.000
_cell.length_b   1.000
_cell.length_c   1.000
_cell.angle_alpha   90.00
_cell.angle_beta   90.00
_cell.angle_gamma   90.00
#
_symmetry.space_group_name_H-M   'P 1'
#
loop_
_entity.id
_entity.type
_entity.pdbx_description
1 polymer ?
#
loop_
_entity_poly.entity_id
_entity_poly.type
_entity_poly.pdbx_seq_one_letter_code
_entity_poly.pdbx_strand_id
1 'polypeptide(L)'
;MGDGSTRRKPAPPRQGDAQGDQFDLFGVEPLPLPERPSSTPSASPASSPSPATAADGKRQRAPRGRRRDASPDAAAAGDAPASDDIARTSAPAATDAPGTNDPAHGEDDEADARDSTRTKPATAALPTPDSGMAGTVGDANDAGDRADPADPADPADPADPGVPDDPADPDDPPEPAATPALPGFDAPPAAAPKKRTRRRGVAPAAIADDVAAAARELPPHVRLGTSSWYFPGWKDIVYGDDYAQSKLSREGLEAYAAHPLLKSVSLDRSFYAPLTVANYLRYAQQVPDDFRFVVKAPALVTDAVLRGARGEPTGPNPAFLNAQLAADEFVRPCLEGLGNKAGALVFQFPPLPDTLLADPAALVDRLSTFLGALPALPAAPDGPRYAVEIRDASLLTPRFIRALAAAGVRYCVGLHAKMPDPLRQAAALALLDGEPSGPLIVRWSLHGGFKYEQAKAKYEPFDQLVDEDPHTRTALAELAARYVLAGQPVLITVNNKAEGSAPLSCIALAKEIAAACARWRGEAA
;
A
#
# COMPACT_ATOMS: atom_id res chain seq x y z
N MET A 1 -70.61 14.53 -15.98
CA MET A 1 -69.74 14.43 -14.79
C MET A 1 -68.53 13.60 -15.22
N GLY A 2 -67.29 14.09 -15.25
CA GLY A 2 -66.72 15.22 -14.50
C GLY A 2 -66.33 14.74 -13.09
N ASP A 3 -65.11 14.97 -12.60
CA ASP A 3 -63.96 15.70 -13.18
C ASP A 3 -62.66 15.32 -12.43
N GLY A 4 -61.52 15.95 -12.76
CA GLY A 4 -60.56 16.37 -11.74
C GLY A 4 -59.32 15.50 -11.51
N SER A 5 -58.23 15.83 -12.21
CA SER A 5 -56.87 15.39 -11.85
C SER A 5 -56.39 15.98 -10.52
N THR A 6 -55.64 15.21 -9.72
CA THR A 6 -54.27 15.60 -9.26
C THR A 6 -53.61 14.51 -8.42
N ARG A 7 -52.53 13.90 -8.94
CA ARG A 7 -51.68 12.95 -8.19
C ARG A 7 -50.51 13.70 -7.55
N ARG A 8 -50.59 14.03 -6.25
CA ARG A 8 -49.47 14.68 -5.52
C ARG A 8 -48.28 13.71 -5.41
N LYS A 9 -47.06 14.20 -5.66
CA LYS A 9 -45.82 13.47 -5.33
C LYS A 9 -45.58 13.49 -3.81
N PRO A 10 -45.05 12.42 -3.19
CA PRO A 10 -44.46 12.51 -1.87
C PRO A 10 -43.18 13.37 -1.91
N ALA A 11 -42.85 14.00 -0.79
CA ALA A 11 -41.64 14.79 -0.62
C ALA A 11 -40.41 13.89 -0.35
N PRO A 12 -39.17 14.34 -0.65
CA PRO A 12 -37.96 13.63 -0.25
C PRO A 12 -37.81 13.63 1.29
N PRO A 13 -37.18 12.60 1.89
CA PRO A 13 -36.85 12.60 3.31
C PRO A 13 -35.83 13.70 3.63
N ARG A 14 -35.93 14.26 4.84
CA ARG A 14 -34.95 15.22 5.36
C ARG A 14 -33.70 14.48 5.85
N GLN A 15 -32.53 15.09 5.66
CA GLN A 15 -31.33 14.71 6.41
C GLN A 15 -31.50 15.16 7.87
N GLY A 16 -31.10 14.30 8.80
CA GLY A 16 -31.14 14.54 10.24
C GLY A 16 -30.81 13.28 11.02
N ASP A 17 -29.83 13.40 11.92
CA ASP A 17 -29.65 12.61 13.15
C ASP A 17 -29.56 11.08 13.01
N ALA A 18 -28.42 10.64 12.47
CA ALA A 18 -27.87 9.30 12.72
C ALA A 18 -26.49 9.43 13.40
N GLN A 19 -26.48 9.98 14.63
CA GLN A 19 -25.27 10.15 15.44
C GLN A 19 -24.81 8.78 15.96
N GLY A 20 -23.96 8.10 15.19
CA GLY A 20 -23.43 6.77 15.51
C GLY A 20 -22.55 6.77 16.77
N ASP A 21 -22.62 5.68 17.53
CA ASP A 21 -22.06 5.60 18.89
C ASP A 21 -20.51 5.64 18.93
N GLN A 22 -19.98 6.22 20.00
CA GLN A 22 -18.59 6.71 20.07
C GLN A 22 -17.59 5.64 20.58
N PHE A 23 -17.05 4.82 19.68
CA PHE A 23 -15.90 3.94 19.98
C PHE A 23 -14.57 4.73 20.01
N ASP A 24 -14.33 5.44 21.11
CA ASP A 24 -13.07 6.16 21.38
C ASP A 24 -11.95 5.18 21.80
N LEU A 25 -11.39 4.48 20.82
CA LEU A 25 -10.38 3.42 21.01
C LEU A 25 -8.95 3.93 21.24
N PHE A 26 -8.68 5.17 20.85
CA PHE A 26 -7.37 5.83 20.93
C PHE A 26 -7.61 7.33 21.16
N GLY A 27 -7.68 7.73 22.43
CA GLY A 27 -8.02 9.10 22.83
C GLY A 27 -7.18 10.15 22.10
N VAL A 28 -7.86 11.14 21.50
CA VAL A 28 -7.25 12.03 20.50
C VAL A 28 -6.44 13.16 21.15
N GLU A 29 -5.18 12.87 21.49
CA GLU A 29 -4.13 13.89 21.59
C GLU A 29 -3.26 13.92 20.31
N PRO A 30 -2.72 15.09 19.92
CA PRO A 30 -1.73 15.17 18.84
C PRO A 30 -0.46 14.39 19.20
N LEU A 31 0.10 13.67 18.23
CA LEU A 31 1.38 12.98 18.41
C LEU A 31 2.49 14.00 18.74
N PRO A 32 3.27 13.80 19.81
CA PRO A 32 4.39 14.68 20.13
C PRO A 32 5.49 14.59 19.06
N LEU A 33 6.20 15.69 18.86
CA LEU A 33 7.34 15.76 17.94
C LEU A 33 8.54 14.96 18.48
N PRO A 34 9.35 14.32 17.61
CA PRO A 34 10.60 13.69 18.04
C PRO A 34 11.59 14.75 18.54
N GLU A 35 12.11 14.59 19.75
CA GLU A 35 13.10 15.52 20.31
C GLU A 35 14.44 15.44 19.56
N ARG A 36 15.07 16.59 19.32
CA ARG A 36 16.39 16.66 18.69
C ARG A 36 17.46 16.16 19.68
N PRO A 37 18.44 15.33 19.26
CA PRO A 37 19.56 14.96 20.12
C PRO A 37 20.34 16.23 20.52
N SER A 38 20.47 16.47 21.82
CA SER A 38 21.03 17.71 22.36
C SER A 38 22.55 17.77 22.20
N SER A 39 23.02 18.70 21.36
CA SER A 39 24.43 18.98 21.16
C SER A 39 24.88 20.18 22.00
N THR A 40 25.76 19.95 22.98
CA THR A 40 26.49 21.01 23.69
C THR A 40 28.00 20.82 23.51
N PRO A 41 28.74 21.86 23.07
CA PRO A 41 30.18 21.77 22.94
C PRO A 41 30.86 21.97 24.29
N SER A 42 31.83 21.10 24.62
CA SER A 42 32.75 21.31 25.74
C SER A 42 34.18 21.37 25.23
N ALA A 43 34.91 22.41 25.58
CA ALA A 43 36.24 22.70 25.04
C ALA A 43 37.35 22.00 25.84
N SER A 44 38.38 21.53 25.13
CA SER A 44 39.65 21.07 25.71
C SER A 44 40.40 22.22 26.39
N PRO A 45 41.36 21.94 27.31
CA PRO A 45 42.71 21.59 26.84
C PRO A 45 43.49 20.57 27.69
N ALA A 46 44.43 19.84 27.08
CA ALA A 46 45.88 19.95 27.37
C ALA A 46 46.72 18.74 26.88
N SER A 47 47.97 19.04 26.51
CA SER A 47 49.17 18.17 26.57
C SER A 47 49.26 16.86 25.76
N SER A 48 50.03 16.91 24.67
CA SER A 48 50.72 15.76 24.08
C SER A 48 51.80 15.17 25.03
N PRO A 49 52.29 13.95 24.77
CA PRO A 49 53.63 13.89 24.17
C PRO A 49 53.79 12.85 23.04
N SER A 50 54.82 13.04 22.21
CA SER A 50 55.18 12.14 21.10
C SER A 50 55.96 10.89 21.56
N PRO A 51 55.84 9.75 20.86
CA PRO A 51 56.79 8.64 20.94
C PRO A 51 57.99 8.85 19.98
N ALA A 52 59.17 8.32 20.32
CA ALA A 52 60.35 8.41 19.47
C ALA A 52 61.21 7.13 19.48
N THR A 53 61.57 6.66 18.26
CA THR A 53 62.78 5.90 17.88
C THR A 53 63.08 4.48 18.42
N ALA A 54 63.65 3.64 17.52
CA ALA A 54 64.46 2.42 17.74
C ALA A 54 63.75 1.17 18.35
N ALA A 55 64.24 -0.09 18.25
CA ALA A 55 65.10 -0.87 17.31
C ALA A 55 65.14 -2.35 17.85
N ASP A 56 65.52 -3.46 17.18
CA ASP A 56 65.95 -3.87 15.83
C ASP A 56 65.42 -5.32 15.59
N GLY A 57 65.39 -5.85 14.36
CA GLY A 57 64.72 -7.13 14.05
C GLY A 57 65.07 -7.79 12.70
N LYS A 58 66.35 -8.01 12.42
CA LYS A 58 66.84 -8.53 11.12
C LYS A 58 66.34 -9.94 10.75
N ARG A 59 65.77 -10.10 9.53
CA ARG A 59 66.19 -11.02 8.43
C ARG A 59 65.26 -10.83 7.21
N GLN A 60 65.80 -10.54 6.01
CA GLN A 60 66.21 -11.50 4.95
C GLN A 60 65.07 -12.46 4.52
N ARG A 61 64.71 -12.62 3.23
CA ARG A 61 65.44 -12.26 1.99
C ARG A 61 64.47 -12.11 0.78
N ALA A 62 64.74 -11.15 -0.11
CA ALA A 62 64.20 -11.04 -1.48
C ALA A 62 65.02 -11.93 -2.46
N PRO A 63 64.79 -12.00 -3.80
CA PRO A 63 63.96 -11.17 -4.70
C PRO A 63 63.11 -12.01 -5.72
N ARG A 64 62.63 -11.59 -6.92
CA ARG A 64 62.81 -10.45 -7.87
C ARG A 64 61.50 -10.36 -8.71
N GLY A 65 60.91 -9.20 -9.02
CA GLY A 65 61.25 -8.28 -10.13
C GLY A 65 60.54 -8.69 -11.44
N ARG A 66 60.04 -7.83 -12.35
CA ARG A 66 60.05 -6.35 -12.57
C ARG A 66 58.71 -5.97 -13.28
N ARG A 67 58.07 -4.80 -13.07
CA ARG A 67 58.38 -3.45 -13.63
C ARG A 67 58.64 -3.37 -15.14
N ARG A 68 57.79 -2.65 -15.88
CA ARG A 68 58.03 -1.31 -16.49
C ARG A 68 56.69 -0.75 -17.05
N ASP A 69 56.25 0.46 -16.73
CA ASP A 69 56.75 1.83 -17.07
C ASP A 69 56.40 2.24 -18.54
N ALA A 70 55.40 3.14 -18.76
CA ALA A 70 55.37 4.16 -19.83
C ALA A 70 54.11 5.07 -19.83
N SER A 71 54.33 6.39 -19.88
CA SER A 71 53.45 7.48 -20.39
C SER A 71 54.26 8.19 -21.52
N PRO A 72 53.76 9.14 -22.37
CA PRO A 72 53.20 10.43 -21.92
C PRO A 72 52.28 11.25 -22.91
N ASP A 73 52.02 12.52 -22.52
CA ASP A 73 51.83 13.78 -23.29
C ASP A 73 50.62 14.11 -24.22
N ALA A 74 49.80 15.09 -23.78
CA ALA A 74 49.38 16.37 -24.44
C ALA A 74 48.17 16.98 -23.65
N ALA A 75 48.08 18.21 -23.14
CA ALA A 75 48.39 19.59 -23.61
C ALA A 75 47.34 20.20 -24.60
N ALA A 76 46.80 21.42 -24.46
CA ALA A 76 46.76 22.43 -23.37
C ALA A 76 45.75 23.59 -23.68
N ALA A 77 45.26 24.33 -22.65
CA ALA A 77 44.43 25.58 -22.71
C ALA A 77 43.07 25.47 -23.45
N GLY A 78 42.06 26.37 -23.36
CA GLY A 78 41.79 27.62 -22.61
C GLY A 78 40.50 28.28 -23.20
N ASP A 79 39.84 29.33 -22.69
CA ASP A 79 39.95 30.07 -21.42
C ASP A 79 38.68 30.97 -21.19
N ALA A 80 38.63 31.87 -20.19
CA ALA A 80 37.49 32.76 -19.86
C ALA A 80 37.92 34.26 -19.68
N PRO A 81 37.06 35.24 -19.30
CA PRO A 81 35.59 35.31 -19.20
C PRO A 81 34.99 36.52 -19.99
N ALA A 82 33.68 36.79 -19.83
CA ALA A 82 33.09 38.11 -20.10
C ALA A 82 31.85 38.38 -19.22
N SER A 83 31.70 39.63 -18.75
CA SER A 83 30.59 40.16 -17.96
C SER A 83 29.96 41.35 -18.67
N ASP A 84 28.72 41.73 -18.32
CA ASP A 84 28.41 43.15 -18.17
C ASP A 84 27.17 43.41 -17.29
N ASP A 85 27.20 44.53 -16.58
CA ASP A 85 26.14 45.05 -15.70
C ASP A 85 25.13 45.92 -16.47
N ILE A 86 23.84 45.85 -16.09
CA ILE A 86 23.02 47.07 -15.94
C ILE A 86 22.14 46.95 -14.69
N ALA A 87 22.54 47.65 -13.63
CA ALA A 87 21.63 48.02 -12.55
C ALA A 87 20.88 49.32 -12.88
N ARG A 88 19.59 49.42 -12.55
CA ARG A 88 18.92 50.73 -12.38
C ARG A 88 17.76 50.69 -11.38
N THR A 89 17.89 51.52 -10.36
CA THR A 89 16.89 51.85 -9.35
C THR A 89 15.73 52.67 -9.91
N SER A 90 14.51 52.51 -9.39
CA SER A 90 13.57 53.62 -9.09
C SER A 90 12.33 53.16 -8.31
N ALA A 91 12.07 53.84 -7.19
CA ALA A 91 10.75 54.04 -6.57
C ALA A 91 10.61 55.57 -6.34
N PRO A 92 9.41 56.17 -6.21
CA PRO A 92 8.75 56.21 -4.89
C PRO A 92 7.19 56.38 -4.89
N ALA A 93 6.60 56.45 -3.69
CA ALA A 93 5.31 57.09 -3.31
C ALA A 93 3.99 56.55 -3.95
N ALA A 94 2.91 56.23 -3.22
CA ALA A 94 2.14 56.98 -2.19
C ALA A 94 1.33 58.16 -2.79
N THR A 95 0.14 58.52 -2.29
CA THR A 95 -0.59 58.16 -1.05
C THR A 95 -1.84 57.27 -1.36
N ASP A 96 -2.99 57.16 -0.65
CA ASP A 96 -3.57 57.84 0.53
C ASP A 96 -4.71 57.02 1.22
N ALA A 97 -5.29 57.57 2.30
CA ALA A 97 -6.55 57.16 2.97
C ALA A 97 -7.44 58.40 3.25
N PRO A 98 -8.71 58.30 3.73
CA PRO A 98 -8.96 58.19 5.19
C PRO A 98 -10.35 57.63 5.63
N GLY A 99 -10.56 57.55 6.97
CA GLY A 99 -11.87 57.60 7.65
C GLY A 99 -12.52 56.24 7.96
N THR A 100 -12.64 55.73 9.20
CA THR A 100 -13.28 56.23 10.46
C THR A 100 -14.81 56.33 10.43
N ASN A 101 -15.48 55.40 11.13
CA ASN A 101 -16.40 55.73 12.24
C ASN A 101 -16.94 54.47 12.95
N ASP A 102 -16.95 54.53 14.28
CA ASP A 102 -17.85 53.78 15.19
C ASP A 102 -19.12 54.64 15.39
N PRO A 103 -20.30 54.13 15.83
CA PRO A 103 -20.46 53.91 17.28
C PRO A 103 -21.39 52.76 17.72
N ALA A 104 -21.21 52.39 18.99
CA ALA A 104 -22.00 51.45 19.79
C ALA A 104 -23.51 51.74 19.96
N HIS A 105 -24.26 50.64 20.16
CA HIS A 105 -25.40 50.42 21.08
C HIS A 105 -25.59 48.87 21.18
N GLY A 106 -26.02 48.23 22.27
CA GLY A 106 -26.34 48.70 23.63
C GLY A 106 -27.49 47.87 24.23
N GLU A 107 -27.30 47.30 25.42
CA GLU A 107 -28.35 46.80 26.36
C GLU A 107 -29.18 45.56 25.89
N ASP A 108 -29.72 44.66 26.72
CA ASP A 108 -29.45 44.21 28.11
C ASP A 108 -30.18 42.85 28.38
N ASP A 109 -29.88 42.20 29.51
CA ASP A 109 -30.72 41.23 30.27
C ASP A 109 -31.19 39.89 29.62
N GLU A 110 -31.55 38.81 30.35
CA GLU A 110 -31.53 38.53 31.80
C GLU A 110 -31.25 37.02 32.12
N ALA A 111 -31.36 36.68 33.41
CA ALA A 111 -31.33 35.42 34.18
C ALA A 111 -31.84 34.08 33.52
N ASP A 112 -31.68 32.89 34.12
CA ASP A 112 -31.40 32.53 35.53
C ASP A 112 -30.63 31.18 35.66
N ALA A 113 -30.33 30.75 36.89
CA ALA A 113 -29.42 29.64 37.20
C ALA A 113 -29.93 28.64 38.26
N ARG A 114 -29.37 27.41 38.22
CA ARG A 114 -29.47 26.34 39.26
C ARG A 114 -30.86 25.66 39.30
N ASP A 115 -31.04 24.42 39.76
CA ASP A 115 -30.42 23.74 40.90
C ASP A 115 -30.15 22.22 40.68
N SER A 116 -29.51 21.59 41.66
CA SER A 116 -29.15 20.17 41.70
C SER A 116 -30.25 19.31 42.29
N THR A 117 -30.26 18.00 42.00
CA THR A 117 -30.58 17.00 43.03
C THR A 117 -29.99 15.61 42.75
N ARG A 118 -29.99 14.78 43.79
CA ARG A 118 -29.25 13.52 43.97
C ARG A 118 -30.25 12.40 44.26
N THR A 119 -30.00 11.15 43.83
CA THR A 119 -30.18 9.89 44.61
C THR A 119 -29.99 8.61 43.74
N LYS A 120 -29.64 7.50 44.41
CA LYS A 120 -29.44 6.09 43.99
C LYS A 120 -29.93 5.19 45.15
N PRO A 121 -29.97 3.85 45.07
CA PRO A 121 -30.24 2.94 43.94
C PRO A 121 -31.29 1.83 44.31
N ALA A 122 -31.61 0.93 43.38
CA ALA A 122 -32.34 -0.32 43.68
C ALA A 122 -31.79 -1.52 42.88
N THR A 123 -32.26 -2.73 43.17
CA THR A 123 -31.59 -4.03 42.85
C THR A 123 -32.54 -5.23 42.79
N ALA A 124 -32.07 -6.36 42.21
CA ALA A 124 -32.64 -7.73 42.32
C ALA A 124 -33.97 -7.99 41.56
N ALA A 125 -34.32 -9.22 41.13
CA ALA A 125 -33.57 -10.47 40.85
C ALA A 125 -34.45 -11.45 40.01
N LEU A 126 -33.86 -12.54 39.50
CA LEU A 126 -34.56 -13.67 38.83
C LEU A 126 -35.33 -14.55 39.83
N PRO A 127 -36.36 -15.32 39.38
CA PRO A 127 -36.12 -16.76 39.15
C PRO A 127 -36.91 -17.39 37.98
N THR A 128 -36.50 -18.61 37.58
CA THR A 128 -37.26 -19.60 36.77
C THR A 128 -37.84 -20.70 37.70
N PRO A 129 -38.84 -21.51 37.29
CA PRO A 129 -38.51 -22.84 36.73
C PRO A 129 -39.55 -23.55 35.79
N ASP A 130 -39.00 -24.39 34.89
CA ASP A 130 -39.41 -25.76 34.46
C ASP A 130 -40.74 -26.15 33.71
N SER A 131 -40.55 -27.06 32.74
CA SER A 131 -41.40 -28.13 32.12
C SER A 131 -42.93 -28.04 31.86
N GLY A 132 -43.35 -28.41 30.64
CA GLY A 132 -44.72 -28.86 30.31
C GLY A 132 -45.01 -29.09 28.80
N MET A 133 -45.74 -30.17 28.42
CA MET A 133 -45.95 -30.62 27.02
C MET A 133 -47.40 -30.46 26.49
N ALA A 134 -47.54 -30.16 25.18
CA ALA A 134 -48.69 -30.39 24.27
C ALA A 134 -50.05 -29.61 24.49
N GLY A 135 -50.74 -29.21 23.41
CA GLY A 135 -52.09 -28.59 23.55
C GLY A 135 -52.90 -27.97 22.37
N THR A 136 -52.41 -27.86 21.12
CA THR A 136 -53.19 -27.63 19.85
C THR A 136 -54.37 -26.61 19.73
N VAL A 137 -54.29 -25.74 18.70
CA VAL A 137 -55.35 -24.95 17.98
C VAL A 137 -55.92 -23.66 18.64
N GLY A 138 -55.86 -22.54 17.90
CA GLY A 138 -56.59 -21.28 18.18
C GLY A 138 -56.07 -20.09 17.33
N ASP A 139 -56.92 -19.42 16.56
CA ASP A 139 -56.56 -18.53 15.43
C ASP A 139 -56.05 -17.10 15.76
N ALA A 140 -55.34 -16.54 14.77
CA ALA A 140 -55.17 -15.12 14.41
C ALA A 140 -54.67 -14.06 15.42
N ASN A 141 -53.49 -13.49 15.14
CA ASN A 141 -53.44 -12.15 14.50
C ASN A 141 -52.07 -11.80 13.86
N ASP A 142 -52.07 -10.76 13.03
CA ASP A 142 -50.95 -10.25 12.22
C ASP A 142 -50.08 -9.20 12.96
N ALA A 143 -48.76 -9.34 12.86
CA ALA A 143 -47.75 -8.29 13.06
C ALA A 143 -46.39 -8.78 12.53
N GLY A 144 -46.12 -8.63 11.23
CA GLY A 144 -44.88 -9.08 10.61
C GLY A 144 -43.65 -8.23 10.97
N ASP A 145 -42.75 -8.75 11.82
CA ASP A 145 -41.41 -8.21 12.00
C ASP A 145 -40.48 -8.68 10.86
N ARG A 146 -39.61 -7.78 10.38
CA ARG A 146 -38.71 -8.05 9.25
C ARG A 146 -37.30 -8.29 9.76
N ALA A 147 -36.95 -9.58 9.89
CA ALA A 147 -35.56 -9.97 10.03
C ALA A 147 -34.76 -9.48 8.80
N ASP A 148 -33.80 -8.58 9.02
CA ASP A 148 -32.89 -8.14 7.97
C ASP A 148 -32.04 -9.33 7.47
N PRO A 149 -31.89 -9.52 6.15
CA PRO A 149 -31.06 -10.58 5.60
C PRO A 149 -29.59 -10.23 5.83
N ALA A 150 -28.85 -11.13 6.47
CA ALA A 150 -27.40 -11.00 6.62
C ALA A 150 -26.72 -10.89 5.24
N ASP A 151 -26.01 -9.77 5.01
CA ASP A 151 -25.28 -9.51 3.76
C ASP A 151 -24.19 -10.60 3.59
N PRO A 152 -24.21 -11.39 2.50
CA PRO A 152 -23.25 -12.47 2.32
C PRO A 152 -21.81 -11.94 2.33
N ALA A 153 -20.98 -12.54 3.18
CA ALA A 153 -19.60 -12.11 3.37
C ALA A 153 -18.84 -12.10 2.03
N ASP A 154 -18.21 -10.95 1.74
CA ASP A 154 -17.50 -10.68 0.49
C ASP A 154 -16.50 -11.81 0.18
N PRO A 155 -16.72 -12.61 -0.90
CA PRO A 155 -15.82 -13.68 -1.26
C PRO A 155 -14.45 -13.10 -1.64
N ALA A 156 -13.38 -13.81 -1.29
CA ALA A 156 -12.07 -13.51 -1.86
C ALA A 156 -12.09 -13.87 -3.36
N ASP A 157 -12.41 -12.87 -4.20
CA ASP A 157 -12.77 -13.02 -5.61
C ASP A 157 -11.72 -13.80 -6.44
N PRO A 158 -12.07 -14.97 -7.02
CA PRO A 158 -11.16 -15.73 -7.88
C PRO A 158 -10.89 -15.10 -9.26
N ALA A 159 -11.50 -13.95 -9.62
CA ALA A 159 -11.42 -13.36 -10.96
C ALA A 159 -10.14 -12.53 -11.26
N ASP A 160 -8.97 -13.14 -11.06
CA ASP A 160 -7.87 -12.93 -12.02
C ASP A 160 -8.31 -13.59 -13.34
N PRO A 161 -8.52 -12.83 -14.45
CA PRO A 161 -9.29 -13.31 -15.59
C PRO A 161 -8.48 -14.26 -16.47
N GLY A 162 -8.38 -15.51 -16.00
CA GLY A 162 -7.55 -16.54 -16.57
C GLY A 162 -6.09 -16.35 -16.18
N VAL A 163 -5.62 -17.20 -15.26
CA VAL A 163 -4.23 -17.64 -15.28
C VAL A 163 -3.94 -18.11 -16.71
N PRO A 164 -2.97 -17.50 -17.43
CA PRO A 164 -2.43 -18.16 -18.61
C PRO A 164 -1.70 -19.40 -18.09
N ASP A 165 -2.00 -20.57 -18.63
CA ASP A 165 -1.14 -21.74 -18.45
C ASP A 165 0.29 -21.32 -18.85
N ASP A 166 1.23 -21.42 -17.91
CA ASP A 166 2.64 -21.21 -18.25
C ASP A 166 3.04 -22.44 -19.09
N PRO A 167 3.46 -22.26 -20.36
CA PRO A 167 3.74 -23.39 -21.23
C PRO A 167 4.85 -24.24 -20.62
N ALA A 168 4.66 -25.56 -20.68
CA ALA A 168 5.56 -26.53 -20.06
C ALA A 168 7.01 -26.41 -20.56
N ASP A 169 7.94 -26.86 -19.72
CA ASP A 169 9.39 -26.89 -19.99
C ASP A 169 9.69 -27.67 -21.29
N PRO A 170 10.49 -27.13 -22.24
CA PRO A 170 10.54 -27.66 -23.60
C PRO A 170 11.62 -28.74 -23.80
N ASP A 171 11.24 -30.00 -23.58
CA ASP A 171 11.84 -31.16 -24.29
C ASP A 171 11.01 -31.43 -25.58
N ASP A 172 11.58 -31.03 -26.73
CA ASP A 172 11.11 -31.29 -28.11
C ASP A 172 11.81 -32.57 -28.64
N PRO A 173 11.36 -33.35 -29.67
CA PRO A 173 10.55 -32.93 -30.83
C PRO A 173 9.53 -34.02 -31.32
N PRO A 174 9.02 -34.06 -32.58
CA PRO A 174 9.03 -33.08 -33.69
C PRO A 174 7.63 -32.75 -34.30
N GLU A 175 7.63 -31.87 -35.31
CA GLU A 175 6.47 -31.54 -36.18
C GLU A 175 5.79 -32.75 -36.86
N PRO A 176 4.54 -32.55 -37.33
CA PRO A 176 4.25 -32.95 -38.71
C PRO A 176 3.55 -31.88 -39.59
N ALA A 177 4.20 -31.58 -40.71
CA ALA A 177 3.64 -31.28 -42.04
C ALA A 177 2.55 -30.17 -42.21
N ALA A 178 2.91 -29.12 -42.95
CA ALA A 178 1.97 -28.16 -43.52
C ALA A 178 1.03 -28.78 -44.58
N THR A 179 -0.20 -28.29 -44.66
CA THR A 179 -1.18 -28.60 -45.73
C THR A 179 -1.41 -27.36 -46.61
N PRO A 180 -1.55 -27.47 -47.95
CA PRO A 180 -1.52 -26.30 -48.84
C PRO A 180 -2.77 -25.41 -48.80
N ALA A 181 -2.60 -24.11 -49.07
CA ALA A 181 -3.70 -23.18 -49.30
C ALA A 181 -4.28 -23.33 -50.73
N LEU A 182 -5.60 -23.15 -50.85
CA LEU A 182 -6.29 -23.07 -52.15
C LEU A 182 -6.23 -21.63 -52.72
N PRO A 183 -6.05 -21.44 -54.03
CA PRO A 183 -5.86 -20.12 -54.64
C PRO A 183 -7.17 -19.43 -55.06
N GLY A 184 -7.15 -18.10 -55.08
CA GLY A 184 -7.99 -17.30 -55.98
C GLY A 184 -9.05 -16.41 -55.33
N PHE A 185 -8.64 -15.22 -54.86
CA PHE A 185 -9.42 -13.98 -54.96
C PHE A 185 -8.45 -12.78 -54.87
N ASP A 186 -8.27 -12.07 -55.98
CA ASP A 186 -7.39 -10.89 -56.02
C ASP A 186 -8.06 -9.68 -55.35
N ALA A 187 -7.39 -9.12 -54.34
CA ALA A 187 -7.74 -7.85 -53.72
C ALA A 187 -6.68 -6.78 -54.05
N PRO A 188 -7.06 -5.52 -54.31
CA PRO A 188 -6.12 -4.47 -54.70
C PRO A 188 -5.09 -4.18 -53.58
N PRO A 189 -3.87 -3.73 -53.94
CA PRO A 189 -2.75 -3.65 -53.01
C PRO A 189 -2.97 -2.62 -51.90
N ALA A 190 -3.27 -3.10 -50.69
CA ALA A 190 -3.25 -2.28 -49.49
C ALA A 190 -1.84 -1.69 -49.26
N ALA A 191 -1.78 -0.42 -48.87
CA ALA A 191 -0.51 0.27 -48.66
C ALA A 191 0.38 -0.46 -47.65
N ALA A 192 1.62 -0.74 -48.03
CA ALA A 192 2.51 -1.59 -47.24
C ALA A 192 2.70 -1.03 -45.82
N PRO A 193 2.37 -1.78 -44.75
CA PRO A 193 2.56 -1.31 -43.39
C PRO A 193 4.04 -1.09 -43.13
N LYS A 194 4.40 0.11 -42.65
CA LYS A 194 5.78 0.42 -42.25
C LYS A 194 6.24 -0.64 -41.26
N LYS A 195 7.28 -1.40 -41.62
CA LYS A 195 7.84 -2.47 -40.78
C LYS A 195 8.51 -1.87 -39.54
N ARG A 196 7.71 -1.52 -38.51
CA ARG A 196 8.19 -1.41 -37.13
C ARG A 196 8.90 -2.72 -36.82
N THR A 197 10.20 -2.66 -36.54
CA THR A 197 10.96 -3.81 -36.09
C THR A 197 10.33 -4.31 -34.80
N ARG A 198 9.69 -5.49 -34.84
CA ARG A 198 9.04 -6.09 -33.67
C ARG A 198 10.11 -6.34 -32.60
N ARG A 199 10.22 -5.44 -31.62
CA ARG A 199 10.91 -5.71 -30.35
C ARG A 199 10.28 -6.98 -29.77
N ARG A 200 11.13 -7.92 -29.33
CA ARG A 200 10.67 -9.29 -29.01
C ARG A 200 9.78 -9.29 -27.76
N GLY A 201 10.19 -8.57 -26.71
CA GLY A 201 9.47 -8.37 -25.45
C GLY A 201 8.34 -7.34 -25.51
N VAL A 202 7.97 -6.83 -24.33
CA VAL A 202 7.08 -5.67 -24.14
C VAL A 202 7.95 -4.41 -24.11
N ALA A 203 7.53 -3.33 -24.78
CA ALA A 203 8.23 -2.04 -24.72
C ALA A 203 7.65 -1.16 -23.60
N PRO A 204 8.48 -0.45 -22.80
CA PRO A 204 7.99 0.58 -21.90
C PRO A 204 7.41 1.78 -22.67
N ALA A 205 6.49 2.51 -22.05
CA ALA A 205 5.97 3.78 -22.55
C ALA A 205 7.04 4.89 -22.54
N ALA A 206 6.73 6.00 -23.23
CA ALA A 206 7.51 7.23 -23.08
C ALA A 206 7.11 7.91 -21.76
N ILE A 207 8.10 8.33 -20.97
CA ILE A 207 7.86 9.02 -19.69
C ILE A 207 7.70 10.52 -19.95
N ALA A 208 6.63 11.12 -19.43
CA ALA A 208 6.40 12.56 -19.48
C ALA A 208 7.34 13.32 -18.53
N ASP A 209 7.70 14.57 -18.88
CA ASP A 209 8.71 15.35 -18.15
C ASP A 209 8.33 15.64 -16.69
N ASP A 210 7.04 15.74 -16.38
CA ASP A 210 6.50 15.95 -15.03
C ASP A 210 6.57 14.67 -14.18
N VAL A 211 6.38 13.49 -14.79
CA VAL A 211 6.61 12.18 -14.16
C VAL A 211 8.11 11.98 -13.91
N ALA A 212 8.95 12.37 -14.87
CA ALA A 212 10.41 12.37 -14.72
C ALA A 212 10.93 13.42 -13.73
N ALA A 213 10.16 14.48 -13.43
CA ALA A 213 10.43 15.41 -12.34
C ALA A 213 10.06 14.81 -10.98
N ALA A 214 8.82 14.33 -10.83
CA ALA A 214 8.36 13.69 -9.60
C ALA A 214 9.28 12.53 -9.17
N ALA A 215 9.79 11.74 -10.12
CA ALA A 215 10.73 10.65 -9.83
C ALA A 215 12.13 11.08 -9.37
N ARG A 216 12.54 12.34 -9.64
CA ARG A 216 13.80 12.92 -9.13
C ARG A 216 13.64 13.60 -7.77
N GLU A 217 12.41 14.00 -7.44
CA GLU A 217 12.07 14.63 -6.16
C GLU A 217 11.68 13.61 -5.09
N LEU A 218 11.18 12.43 -5.51
CA LEU A 218 10.82 11.34 -4.61
C LEU A 218 12.07 10.74 -3.92
N PRO A 219 12.07 10.55 -2.58
CA PRO A 219 13.21 9.97 -1.87
C PRO A 219 13.48 8.51 -2.30
N PRO A 220 14.75 8.07 -2.41
CA PRO A 220 15.10 6.77 -3.01
C PRO A 220 14.68 5.53 -2.20
N HIS A 221 14.25 5.70 -0.96
CA HIS A 221 13.69 4.64 -0.12
C HIS A 221 12.14 4.58 -0.15
N VAL A 222 11.48 5.46 -0.91
CA VAL A 222 10.05 5.40 -1.19
C VAL A 222 9.82 4.57 -2.45
N ARG A 223 9.07 3.47 -2.31
CA ARG A 223 8.78 2.54 -3.39
C ARG A 223 7.28 2.43 -3.58
N LEU A 224 6.80 3.14 -4.60
CA LEU A 224 5.43 3.00 -5.09
C LEU A 224 5.36 1.84 -6.08
N GLY A 225 4.19 1.23 -6.16
CA GLY A 225 3.93 0.05 -6.96
C GLY A 225 2.45 -0.27 -7.05
N THR A 226 2.12 -1.35 -7.74
CA THR A 226 0.74 -1.75 -8.04
C THR A 226 0.43 -3.17 -7.58
N SER A 227 -0.84 -3.56 -7.45
CA SER A 227 -1.23 -4.91 -6.98
C SER A 227 -0.91 -6.06 -7.97
N SER A 228 -0.55 -5.72 -9.20
CA SER A 228 -0.16 -6.57 -10.34
C SER A 228 0.32 -5.65 -11.46
N TRP A 229 0.94 -6.15 -12.53
CA TRP A 229 1.45 -5.34 -13.64
C TRP A 229 0.68 -5.45 -14.96
N TYR A 230 -0.10 -6.53 -15.18
CA TYR A 230 -0.38 -7.01 -16.54
C TYR A 230 -1.63 -6.47 -17.26
N PHE A 231 -2.01 -5.21 -17.02
CA PHE A 231 -3.24 -4.62 -17.57
C PHE A 231 -3.03 -3.95 -18.95
N PRO A 232 -3.79 -4.32 -20.00
CA PRO A 232 -3.67 -3.73 -21.33
C PRO A 232 -3.98 -2.23 -21.41
N GLY A 233 -4.88 -1.71 -20.56
CA GLY A 233 -5.21 -0.28 -20.50
C GLY A 233 -4.08 0.63 -20.04
N TRP A 234 -2.96 0.06 -19.55
CA TRP A 234 -1.76 0.83 -19.20
C TRP A 234 -0.84 1.12 -20.40
N LYS A 235 -1.36 0.96 -21.62
CA LYS A 235 -0.74 1.48 -22.82
C LYS A 235 -0.53 3.00 -22.70
N ASP A 236 0.59 3.49 -23.22
CA ASP A 236 1.08 4.87 -23.19
C ASP A 236 1.30 5.48 -21.78
N ILE A 237 1.01 4.72 -20.70
CA ILE A 237 1.33 5.03 -19.30
C ILE A 237 2.53 4.18 -18.82
N VAL A 238 2.47 2.87 -19.06
CA VAL A 238 3.51 1.89 -18.69
C VAL A 238 4.03 1.16 -19.93
N TYR A 239 3.18 0.90 -20.94
CA TYR A 239 3.52 0.09 -22.12
C TYR A 239 3.44 0.88 -23.43
N GLY A 240 4.50 0.87 -24.24
CA GLY A 240 4.61 1.67 -25.48
C GLY A 240 3.98 1.07 -26.74
N ASP A 241 3.01 0.15 -26.60
CA ASP A 241 2.24 -0.46 -27.68
C ASP A 241 1.00 -1.19 -27.12
N ASP A 242 0.09 -1.62 -27.99
CA ASP A 242 -1.00 -2.53 -27.61
C ASP A 242 -0.47 -3.95 -27.37
N TYR A 243 -0.73 -4.51 -26.19
CA TYR A 243 -0.34 -5.88 -25.82
C TYR A 243 -1.47 -6.63 -25.12
N ALA A 244 -1.65 -7.91 -25.46
CA ALA A 244 -2.58 -8.79 -24.75
C ALA A 244 -2.10 -9.07 -23.31
N GLN A 245 -3.03 -9.19 -22.37
CA GLN A 245 -2.76 -9.47 -20.95
C GLN A 245 -1.86 -10.70 -20.74
N SER A 246 -2.06 -11.78 -21.51
CA SER A 246 -1.22 -12.99 -21.45
C SER A 246 0.23 -12.78 -21.92
N LYS A 247 0.51 -11.72 -22.70
CA LYS A 247 1.89 -11.28 -22.95
C LYS A 247 2.42 -10.45 -21.79
N LEU A 248 1.65 -9.45 -21.34
CA LEU A 248 2.04 -8.58 -20.23
C LEU A 248 2.34 -9.37 -18.94
N SER A 249 1.57 -10.42 -18.65
CA SER A 249 1.78 -11.30 -17.50
C SER A 249 3.14 -12.03 -17.52
N ARG A 250 3.63 -12.42 -18.71
CA ARG A 250 4.86 -13.23 -18.87
C ARG A 250 6.12 -12.45 -19.24
N GLU A 251 5.96 -11.24 -19.78
CA GLU A 251 7.04 -10.40 -20.37
C GLU A 251 6.93 -8.91 -20.01
N GLY A 252 5.87 -8.46 -19.35
CA GLY A 252 5.62 -7.04 -19.06
C GLY A 252 6.32 -6.47 -17.83
N LEU A 253 6.88 -7.33 -16.96
CA LEU A 253 7.48 -6.89 -15.69
C LEU A 253 8.76 -6.07 -15.90
N GLU A 254 9.55 -6.37 -16.93
CA GLU A 254 10.73 -5.58 -17.32
C GLU A 254 10.34 -4.16 -17.76
N ALA A 255 9.33 -4.03 -18.62
CA ALA A 255 8.80 -2.75 -19.05
C ALA A 255 8.13 -1.96 -17.91
N TYR A 256 7.48 -2.66 -16.98
CA TYR A 256 6.91 -2.08 -15.77
C TYR A 256 7.98 -1.49 -14.85
N ALA A 257 9.03 -2.26 -14.53
CA ALA A 257 10.10 -1.83 -13.62
C ALA A 257 11.07 -0.79 -14.25
N ALA A 258 10.96 -0.55 -15.56
CA ALA A 258 11.60 0.56 -16.24
C ALA A 258 10.89 1.91 -16.04
N HIS A 259 9.62 1.92 -15.58
CA HIS A 259 8.93 3.17 -15.24
C HIS A 259 9.50 3.75 -13.93
N PRO A 260 9.96 5.01 -13.90
CA PRO A 260 10.88 5.47 -12.85
C PRO A 260 10.26 5.56 -11.45
N LEU A 261 8.94 5.69 -11.35
CA LEU A 261 8.19 5.67 -10.08
C LEU A 261 7.74 4.27 -9.60
N LEU A 262 7.79 3.25 -10.47
CA LEU A 262 7.26 1.91 -10.15
C LEU A 262 8.40 1.01 -9.68
N LYS A 263 8.73 1.16 -8.40
CA LYS A 263 9.85 0.50 -7.71
C LYS A 263 9.42 -0.66 -6.81
N SER A 264 8.16 -1.03 -6.91
CA SER A 264 7.52 -2.12 -6.18
C SER A 264 6.42 -2.74 -7.03
N VAL A 265 6.08 -4.00 -6.77
CA VAL A 265 4.82 -4.61 -7.23
C VAL A 265 4.37 -5.64 -6.20
N SER A 266 3.06 -5.81 -6.05
CA SER A 266 2.49 -6.89 -5.25
C SER A 266 2.35 -8.16 -6.10
N LEU A 267 2.78 -9.28 -5.52
CA LEU A 267 2.49 -10.62 -5.99
C LEU A 267 1.30 -11.14 -5.19
N ASP A 268 0.08 -10.90 -5.70
CA ASP A 268 -1.15 -11.36 -5.05
C ASP A 268 -1.56 -12.78 -5.48
N ARG A 269 -1.06 -13.27 -6.63
CA ARG A 269 -1.34 -14.62 -7.15
C ARG A 269 -0.94 -15.73 -6.18
N SER A 270 0.07 -15.51 -5.34
CA SER A 270 0.52 -16.43 -4.29
C SER A 270 -0.54 -16.71 -3.22
N PHE A 271 -1.60 -15.90 -3.13
CA PHE A 271 -2.76 -16.17 -2.27
C PHE A 271 -3.54 -17.41 -2.71
N TYR A 272 -3.73 -17.63 -4.02
CA TYR A 272 -4.53 -18.73 -4.56
C TYR A 272 -3.72 -20.03 -4.69
N ALA A 273 -2.43 -19.92 -5.03
CA ALA A 273 -1.52 -21.06 -5.11
C ALA A 273 -0.09 -20.60 -4.74
N PRO A 274 0.64 -21.33 -3.87
CA PRO A 274 2.05 -21.07 -3.58
C PRO A 274 2.90 -20.94 -4.85
N LEU A 275 3.88 -20.04 -4.83
CA LEU A 275 4.81 -19.82 -5.94
C LEU A 275 6.12 -20.54 -5.67
N THR A 276 6.67 -21.21 -6.69
CA THR A 276 7.95 -21.92 -6.63
C THR A 276 9.12 -20.94 -6.57
N VAL A 277 10.28 -21.42 -6.09
CA VAL A 277 11.57 -20.70 -6.16
C VAL A 277 11.85 -20.21 -7.59
N ALA A 278 11.57 -21.03 -8.60
CA ALA A 278 11.77 -20.70 -10.00
C ALA A 278 10.89 -19.52 -10.47
N ASN A 279 9.62 -19.48 -10.04
CA ASN A 279 8.71 -18.37 -10.37
C ASN A 279 9.22 -17.05 -9.75
N TYR A 280 9.59 -17.08 -8.47
CA TYR A 280 10.17 -15.91 -7.80
C TYR A 280 11.49 -15.47 -8.47
N LEU A 281 12.40 -16.40 -8.78
CA LEU A 281 13.67 -16.11 -9.45
C LEU A 281 13.44 -15.48 -10.84
N ARG A 282 12.47 -15.97 -11.60
CA ARG A 282 12.07 -15.38 -12.89
C ARG A 282 11.56 -13.95 -12.75
N TYR A 283 10.84 -13.62 -11.67
CA TYR A 283 10.44 -12.23 -11.39
C TYR A 283 11.64 -11.36 -10.94
N ALA A 284 12.51 -11.90 -10.07
CA ALA A 284 13.70 -11.22 -9.56
C ALA A 284 14.72 -10.86 -10.66
N GLN A 285 14.78 -11.62 -11.75
CA GLN A 285 15.64 -11.37 -12.91
C GLN A 285 15.12 -10.28 -13.86
N GLN A 286 13.83 -9.92 -13.79
CA GLN A 286 13.20 -8.92 -14.67
C GLN A 286 13.23 -7.49 -14.12
N VAL A 287 13.74 -7.27 -12.90
CA VAL A 287 13.66 -5.98 -12.20
C VAL A 287 15.01 -5.54 -11.60
N PRO A 288 15.26 -4.22 -11.46
CA PRO A 288 16.47 -3.68 -10.82
C PRO A 288 16.71 -4.12 -9.37
N ASP A 289 17.95 -4.03 -8.88
CA ASP A 289 18.32 -4.40 -7.51
C ASP A 289 17.75 -3.48 -6.41
N ASP A 290 17.34 -2.27 -6.75
CA ASP A 290 16.62 -1.36 -5.85
C ASP A 290 15.12 -1.70 -5.71
N PHE A 291 14.57 -2.51 -6.62
CA PHE A 291 13.15 -2.90 -6.64
C PHE A 291 12.78 -3.83 -5.48
N ARG A 292 11.58 -3.68 -4.90
CA ARG A 292 11.10 -4.53 -3.79
C ARG A 292 9.72 -5.10 -4.06
N PHE A 293 9.59 -6.42 -4.04
CA PHE A 293 8.29 -7.09 -4.12
C PHE A 293 7.56 -7.04 -2.79
N VAL A 294 6.26 -6.74 -2.85
CA VAL A 294 5.28 -7.15 -1.83
C VAL A 294 4.77 -8.52 -2.24
N VAL A 295 4.63 -9.48 -1.32
CA VAL A 295 4.19 -10.84 -1.63
C VAL A 295 3.10 -11.24 -0.66
N LYS A 296 1.90 -11.56 -1.17
CA LYS A 296 0.76 -11.94 -0.34
C LYS A 296 0.89 -13.42 0.05
N ALA A 297 0.73 -13.73 1.34
CA ALA A 297 0.77 -15.09 1.83
C ALA A 297 -0.39 -15.95 1.26
N PRO A 298 -0.21 -17.28 1.09
CA PRO A 298 -1.27 -18.19 0.67
C PRO A 298 -2.50 -18.20 1.59
N ALA A 299 -3.68 -18.26 0.98
CA ALA A 299 -4.96 -18.46 1.68
C ALA A 299 -4.95 -19.74 2.55
N LEU A 300 -4.15 -20.74 2.14
CA LEU A 300 -3.85 -21.95 2.90
C LEU A 300 -3.53 -21.68 4.38
N VAL A 301 -2.84 -20.58 4.70
CA VAL A 301 -2.45 -20.23 6.08
C VAL A 301 -3.14 -18.98 6.62
N THR A 302 -3.69 -18.09 5.78
CA THR A 302 -4.35 -16.86 6.24
C THR A 302 -5.87 -16.82 6.16
N ASP A 303 -6.53 -17.71 5.41
CA ASP A 303 -7.99 -17.81 5.47
C ASP A 303 -8.41 -18.81 6.55
N ALA A 304 -9.37 -18.43 7.40
CA ALA A 304 -9.91 -19.28 8.45
C ALA A 304 -10.90 -20.34 7.90
N VAL A 305 -11.38 -20.16 6.67
CA VAL A 305 -12.28 -21.10 5.99
C VAL A 305 -11.71 -21.57 4.66
N LEU A 306 -12.03 -22.81 4.30
CA LEU A 306 -11.94 -23.26 2.92
C LEU A 306 -13.04 -22.57 2.11
N ARG A 307 -12.77 -22.24 0.85
CA ARG A 307 -13.71 -21.59 -0.05
C ARG A 307 -14.07 -22.47 -1.24
N GLY A 308 -15.32 -22.38 -1.68
CA GLY A 308 -15.81 -22.99 -2.90
C GLY A 308 -15.50 -22.16 -4.14
N ALA A 309 -16.04 -22.60 -5.29
CA ALA A 309 -15.72 -22.03 -6.59
C ALA A 309 -16.26 -20.60 -6.82
N ARG A 310 -17.10 -20.08 -5.91
CA ARG A 310 -17.63 -18.71 -5.90
C ARG A 310 -17.15 -17.93 -4.66
N GLY A 311 -16.12 -18.45 -3.98
CA GLY A 311 -15.54 -17.88 -2.76
C GLY A 311 -16.37 -18.10 -1.48
N GLU A 312 -17.45 -18.90 -1.56
CA GLU A 312 -18.34 -19.23 -0.45
C GLU A 312 -17.64 -20.11 0.59
N PRO A 313 -17.82 -19.90 1.91
CA PRO A 313 -17.23 -20.76 2.94
C PRO A 313 -17.76 -22.21 2.85
N THR A 314 -16.88 -23.18 2.66
CA THR A 314 -17.23 -24.62 2.58
C THR A 314 -16.90 -25.41 3.84
N GLY A 315 -16.08 -24.86 4.74
CA GLY A 315 -15.72 -25.45 6.03
C GLY A 315 -14.55 -24.72 6.71
N PRO A 316 -14.19 -25.07 7.95
CA PRO A 316 -13.00 -24.52 8.59
C PRO A 316 -11.72 -24.97 7.88
N ASN A 317 -10.74 -24.08 7.75
CA ASN A 317 -9.43 -24.41 7.20
C ASN A 317 -8.50 -24.99 8.29
N PRO A 318 -8.09 -26.27 8.23
CA PRO A 318 -7.19 -26.88 9.22
C PRO A 318 -5.73 -26.37 9.14
N ALA A 319 -5.35 -25.68 8.05
CA ALA A 319 -4.03 -25.08 7.87
C ALA A 319 -3.98 -23.59 8.28
N PHE A 320 -5.11 -22.99 8.71
CA PHE A 320 -5.16 -21.62 9.21
C PHE A 320 -4.21 -21.41 10.40
N LEU A 321 -3.31 -20.43 10.28
CA LEU A 321 -2.23 -20.16 11.24
C LEU A 321 -1.24 -21.33 11.44
N ASN A 322 -1.05 -22.18 10.44
CA ASN A 322 0.02 -23.19 10.45
C ASN A 322 1.37 -22.58 10.06
N ALA A 323 2.23 -22.35 11.06
CA ALA A 323 3.55 -21.74 10.86
C ALA A 323 4.52 -22.58 10.02
N GLN A 324 4.43 -23.92 10.06
CA GLN A 324 5.29 -24.79 9.26
C GLN A 324 4.95 -24.69 7.77
N LEU A 325 3.65 -24.75 7.42
CA LEU A 325 3.20 -24.53 6.03
C LEU A 325 3.53 -23.13 5.55
N ALA A 326 3.41 -22.10 6.41
CA ALA A 326 3.85 -20.75 6.06
C ALA A 326 5.37 -20.69 5.79
N ALA A 327 6.18 -21.39 6.58
CA ALA A 327 7.63 -21.43 6.42
C ALA A 327 8.07 -22.15 5.12
N ASP A 328 7.48 -23.32 4.83
CA ASP A 328 7.88 -24.19 3.72
C ASP A 328 7.26 -23.79 2.37
N GLU A 329 5.97 -23.45 2.32
CA GLU A 329 5.25 -23.14 1.06
C GLU A 329 5.38 -21.66 0.65
N PHE A 330 5.65 -20.75 1.59
CA PHE A 330 5.63 -19.31 1.33
C PHE A 330 6.96 -18.62 1.63
N VAL A 331 7.43 -18.65 2.88
CA VAL A 331 8.60 -17.84 3.27
C VAL A 331 9.88 -18.33 2.59
N ARG A 332 10.23 -19.61 2.72
CA ARG A 332 11.49 -20.13 2.16
C ARG A 332 11.55 -19.97 0.63
N PRO A 333 10.52 -20.34 -0.16
CA PRO A 333 10.55 -20.14 -1.61
C PRO A 333 10.65 -18.67 -2.02
N CYS A 334 9.97 -17.77 -1.30
CA CYS A 334 10.04 -16.33 -1.52
C CYS A 334 11.45 -15.77 -1.28
N LEU A 335 12.09 -16.14 -0.17
CA LEU A 335 13.44 -15.68 0.16
C LEU A 335 14.51 -16.27 -0.77
N GLU A 336 14.41 -17.56 -1.12
CA GLU A 336 15.36 -18.23 -2.02
C GLU A 336 15.29 -17.69 -3.46
N GLY A 337 14.09 -17.38 -3.95
CA GLY A 337 13.90 -16.89 -5.32
C GLY A 337 14.06 -15.37 -5.48
N LEU A 338 13.61 -14.56 -4.51
CA LEU A 338 13.72 -13.09 -4.60
C LEU A 338 15.00 -12.52 -3.99
N GLY A 339 15.62 -13.21 -3.03
CA GLY A 339 16.83 -12.74 -2.35
C GLY A 339 16.67 -11.32 -1.78
N ASN A 340 17.55 -10.41 -2.21
CA ASN A 340 17.54 -9.00 -1.79
C ASN A 340 16.33 -8.19 -2.29
N LYS A 341 15.53 -8.72 -3.23
CA LYS A 341 14.35 -8.05 -3.78
C LYS A 341 13.06 -8.37 -3.00
N ALA A 342 13.10 -9.26 -2.01
CA ALA A 342 11.97 -9.47 -1.10
C ALA A 342 11.81 -8.24 -0.17
N GLY A 343 10.70 -7.51 -0.31
CA GLY A 343 10.40 -6.32 0.51
C GLY A 343 9.48 -6.62 1.69
N ALA A 344 8.25 -7.04 1.39
CA ALA A 344 7.25 -7.36 2.42
C ALA A 344 6.56 -8.69 2.14
N LEU A 345 6.61 -9.60 3.11
CA LEU A 345 5.85 -10.85 3.12
C LEU A 345 4.58 -10.59 3.94
N VAL A 346 3.45 -10.40 3.25
CA VAL A 346 2.21 -9.87 3.83
C VAL A 346 1.23 -11.00 4.12
N PHE A 347 1.06 -11.31 5.40
CA PHE A 347 -0.03 -12.14 5.88
C PHE A 347 -1.30 -11.30 5.94
N GLN A 348 -2.04 -11.26 4.82
CA GLN A 348 -3.38 -10.69 4.79
C GLN A 348 -4.40 -11.71 5.30
N PHE A 349 -5.06 -11.36 6.39
CA PHE A 349 -6.25 -12.05 6.88
C PHE A 349 -7.49 -11.45 6.21
N PRO A 350 -8.27 -12.24 5.42
CA PRO A 350 -9.57 -11.83 4.92
C PRO A 350 -10.59 -11.75 6.07
N PRO A 351 -11.81 -11.23 5.86
CA PRO A 351 -12.82 -11.15 6.91
C PRO A 351 -13.06 -12.49 7.59
N LEU A 352 -12.85 -12.54 8.91
CA LEU A 352 -12.87 -13.76 9.69
C LEU A 352 -14.29 -14.12 10.16
N PRO A 353 -14.59 -15.42 10.39
CA PRO A 353 -15.87 -15.83 10.97
C PRO A 353 -16.13 -15.19 12.34
N ASP A 354 -17.40 -14.85 12.62
CA ASP A 354 -17.82 -14.25 13.89
C ASP A 354 -17.43 -15.09 15.11
N THR A 355 -17.35 -16.42 14.95
CA THR A 355 -16.90 -17.36 16.00
C THR A 355 -15.43 -17.20 16.39
N LEU A 356 -14.60 -16.56 15.55
CA LEU A 356 -13.24 -16.13 15.89
C LEU A 356 -13.19 -14.68 16.38
N LEU A 357 -14.06 -13.82 15.86
CA LEU A 357 -14.17 -12.41 16.29
C LEU A 357 -14.88 -12.24 17.65
N ALA A 358 -15.57 -13.28 18.14
CA ALA A 358 -16.17 -13.32 19.47
C ALA A 358 -15.15 -13.35 20.62
N ASP A 359 -13.92 -13.80 20.37
CA ASP A 359 -12.78 -13.63 21.29
C ASP A 359 -11.55 -13.08 20.54
N PRO A 360 -11.48 -11.75 20.35
CA PRO A 360 -10.32 -11.08 19.78
C PRO A 360 -9.04 -11.31 20.60
N ALA A 361 -9.15 -11.58 21.90
CA ALA A 361 -8.00 -11.76 22.75
C ALA A 361 -7.33 -13.11 22.47
N ALA A 362 -8.07 -14.22 22.46
CA ALA A 362 -7.55 -15.53 22.10
C ALA A 362 -7.09 -15.60 20.65
N LEU A 363 -7.77 -14.91 19.72
CA LEU A 363 -7.32 -14.80 18.33
C LEU A 363 -5.95 -14.10 18.22
N VAL A 364 -5.72 -13.03 18.98
CA VAL A 364 -4.40 -12.36 19.01
C VAL A 364 -3.32 -13.25 19.63
N ASP A 365 -3.61 -14.08 20.63
CA ASP A 365 -2.60 -15.03 21.15
C ASP A 365 -2.26 -16.12 20.12
N ARG A 366 -3.24 -16.59 19.34
CA ARG A 366 -3.01 -17.52 18.21
C ARG A 366 -2.17 -16.87 17.11
N LEU A 367 -2.44 -15.61 16.76
CA LEU A 367 -1.62 -14.84 15.82
C LEU A 367 -0.20 -14.65 16.35
N SER A 368 -0.03 -14.29 17.62
CA SER A 368 1.27 -14.14 18.28
C SER A 368 2.07 -15.45 18.23
N THR A 369 1.43 -16.57 18.56
CA THR A 369 2.04 -17.92 18.51
C THR A 369 2.46 -18.31 17.09
N PHE A 370 1.63 -18.01 16.09
CA PHE A 370 1.94 -18.25 14.68
C PHE A 370 3.13 -17.41 14.20
N LEU A 371 3.11 -16.09 14.44
CA LEU A 371 4.15 -15.17 14.01
C LEU A 371 5.49 -15.45 14.69
N GLY A 372 5.48 -15.76 16.00
CA GLY A 372 6.67 -16.14 16.76
C GLY A 372 7.26 -17.52 16.38
N ALA A 373 6.53 -18.32 15.61
CA ALA A 373 6.99 -19.59 15.06
C ALA A 373 7.44 -19.51 13.58
N LEU A 374 7.36 -18.33 12.95
CA LEU A 374 7.90 -18.11 11.61
C LEU A 374 9.45 -18.08 11.64
N PRO A 375 10.13 -18.51 10.56
CA PRO A 375 11.58 -18.47 10.49
C PRO A 375 12.11 -17.02 10.46
N ALA A 376 13.27 -16.79 11.07
CA ALA A 376 13.90 -15.48 11.12
C ALA A 376 14.26 -14.95 9.72
N LEU A 377 13.92 -13.69 9.44
CA LEU A 377 14.24 -13.03 8.17
C LEU A 377 15.68 -12.47 8.16
N PRO A 378 16.33 -12.36 6.99
CA PRO A 378 17.63 -11.71 6.85
C PRO A 378 17.68 -10.29 7.44
N ALA A 379 18.53 -10.09 8.44
CA ALA A 379 18.69 -8.82 9.15
C ALA A 379 19.45 -7.77 8.33
N ALA A 380 18.73 -7.09 7.42
CA ALA A 380 19.21 -5.93 6.68
C ALA A 380 18.23 -4.75 6.81
N PRO A 381 18.69 -3.47 6.85
CA PRO A 381 17.82 -2.31 7.02
C PRO A 381 16.71 -2.21 5.97
N ASP A 382 17.06 -2.48 4.70
CA ASP A 382 16.18 -2.46 3.53
C ASP A 382 15.89 -3.88 2.99
N GLY A 383 16.04 -4.89 3.86
CA GLY A 383 15.72 -6.28 3.59
C GLY A 383 14.26 -6.65 3.91
N PRO A 384 13.88 -7.93 3.72
CA PRO A 384 12.51 -8.37 3.89
C PRO A 384 11.96 -8.12 5.29
N ARG A 385 10.65 -7.85 5.37
CA ARG A 385 9.87 -7.81 6.60
C ARG A 385 8.63 -8.66 6.50
N TYR A 386 8.23 -9.28 7.60
CA TYR A 386 6.85 -9.74 7.75
C TYR A 386 5.96 -8.54 7.99
N ALA A 387 4.77 -8.55 7.38
CA ALA A 387 3.71 -7.64 7.73
C ALA A 387 2.38 -8.38 7.88
N VAL A 388 1.53 -7.90 8.78
CA VAL A 388 0.15 -8.39 8.91
C VAL A 388 -0.82 -7.32 8.44
N GLU A 389 -1.72 -7.72 7.56
CA GLU A 389 -2.84 -6.92 7.09
C GLU A 389 -4.15 -7.59 7.56
N ILE A 390 -5.06 -6.83 8.14
CA ILE A 390 -6.37 -7.33 8.61
C ILE A 390 -7.51 -6.75 7.77
N ARG A 391 -8.71 -7.34 7.91
CA ARG A 391 -9.94 -6.90 7.23
C ARG A 391 -11.12 -6.65 8.16
N ASP A 392 -10.94 -6.85 9.46
CA ASP A 392 -11.95 -6.62 10.48
C ASP A 392 -11.44 -5.61 11.51
N ALA A 393 -12.04 -4.42 11.55
CA ALA A 393 -11.58 -3.29 12.37
C ALA A 393 -11.56 -3.58 13.88
N SER A 394 -12.39 -4.52 14.35
CA SER A 394 -12.44 -4.97 15.76
C SER A 394 -11.13 -5.60 16.25
N LEU A 395 -10.25 -6.03 15.35
CA LEU A 395 -8.93 -6.56 15.70
C LEU A 395 -7.84 -5.48 15.82
N LEU A 396 -8.09 -4.25 15.35
CA LEU A 396 -7.14 -3.13 15.38
C LEU A 396 -7.02 -2.54 16.80
N THR A 397 -6.47 -3.32 17.71
CA THR A 397 -6.40 -3.03 19.14
C THR A 397 -4.96 -2.82 19.61
N PRO A 398 -4.74 -2.10 20.73
CA PRO A 398 -3.43 -2.00 21.35
C PRO A 398 -2.79 -3.36 21.72
N ARG A 399 -3.60 -4.41 21.94
CA ARG A 399 -3.14 -5.77 22.20
C ARG A 399 -2.59 -6.44 20.93
N PHE A 400 -3.31 -6.32 19.80
CA PHE A 400 -2.86 -6.81 18.50
C PHE A 400 -1.54 -6.14 18.07
N ILE A 401 -1.45 -4.81 18.17
CA ILE A 401 -0.23 -4.07 17.79
C ILE A 401 0.97 -4.46 18.66
N ARG A 402 0.80 -4.63 19.98
CA ARG A 402 1.88 -5.12 20.84
C ARG A 402 2.31 -6.56 20.54
N ALA A 403 1.40 -7.42 20.05
CA ALA A 403 1.76 -8.76 19.60
C ALA A 403 2.59 -8.72 18.30
N LEU A 404 2.27 -7.83 17.34
CA LEU A 404 3.11 -7.60 16.16
C LEU A 404 4.50 -7.08 16.56
N ALA A 405 4.55 -6.09 17.46
CA ALA A 405 5.81 -5.53 17.97
C ALA A 405 6.71 -6.60 18.60
N ALA A 406 6.15 -7.43 19.49
CA ALA A 406 6.88 -8.51 20.17
C ALA A 406 7.41 -9.60 19.22
N ALA A 407 6.73 -9.82 18.07
CA ALA A 407 7.17 -10.74 17.03
C ALA A 407 8.12 -10.10 15.98
N GLY A 408 8.42 -8.80 16.07
CA GLY A 408 9.20 -8.08 15.06
C GLY A 408 8.47 -7.89 13.72
N VAL A 409 7.15 -7.97 13.72
CA VAL A 409 6.28 -7.94 12.54
C VAL A 409 5.70 -6.55 12.34
N ARG A 410 5.62 -6.08 11.09
CA ARG A 410 5.01 -4.77 10.79
C ARG A 410 3.48 -4.85 10.69
N TYR A 411 2.81 -3.76 11.04
CA TYR A 411 1.41 -3.55 10.64
C TYR A 411 1.39 -3.05 9.19
N CYS A 412 0.56 -3.67 8.35
CA CYS A 412 0.29 -3.22 6.99
C CYS A 412 -0.99 -2.40 6.98
N VAL A 413 -0.89 -1.11 6.63
CA VAL A 413 -2.06 -0.23 6.48
C VAL A 413 -2.87 -0.71 5.28
N GLY A 414 -4.03 -1.31 5.55
CA GLY A 414 -4.91 -1.87 4.53
C GLY A 414 -6.07 -0.93 4.27
N LEU A 415 -6.17 -0.38 3.06
CA LEU A 415 -7.28 0.51 2.68
C LEU A 415 -8.34 -0.31 1.95
N HIS A 416 -9.47 -0.46 2.63
CA HIS A 416 -10.57 -1.35 2.29
C HIS A 416 -11.85 -0.88 3.01
N ALA A 417 -13.03 -1.09 2.44
CA ALA A 417 -14.30 -0.57 3.00
C ALA A 417 -14.68 -1.08 4.41
N LYS A 418 -14.01 -2.13 4.92
CA LYS A 418 -14.15 -2.64 6.29
C LYS A 418 -13.12 -2.10 7.31
N MET A 419 -12.15 -1.31 6.87
CA MET A 419 -11.07 -0.78 7.71
C MET A 419 -11.26 0.73 7.98
N PRO A 420 -10.76 1.26 9.11
CA PRO A 420 -10.73 2.71 9.34
C PRO A 420 -9.89 3.44 8.28
N ASP A 421 -10.07 4.76 8.18
CA ASP A 421 -9.26 5.61 7.33
C ASP A 421 -7.74 5.56 7.69
N PRO A 422 -6.84 5.97 6.77
CA PRO A 422 -5.40 5.87 7.00
C PRO A 422 -4.89 6.68 8.20
N LEU A 423 -5.58 7.76 8.59
CA LEU A 423 -5.17 8.59 9.72
C LEU A 423 -5.50 7.91 11.05
N ARG A 424 -6.66 7.26 11.17
CA ARG A 424 -6.98 6.37 12.31
C ARG A 424 -6.02 5.17 12.37
N GLN A 425 -5.64 4.60 11.22
CA GLN A 425 -4.63 3.53 11.17
C GLN A 425 -3.22 4.01 11.56
N ALA A 426 -2.90 5.32 11.45
CA ALA A 426 -1.60 5.85 11.83
C ALA A 426 -1.36 5.84 13.36
N ALA A 427 -2.39 5.91 14.19
CA ALA A 427 -2.25 5.76 15.65
C ALA A 427 -1.76 4.34 16.03
N ALA A 428 -2.20 3.32 15.28
CA ALA A 428 -1.74 1.95 15.45
C ALA A 428 -0.27 1.76 15.01
N LEU A 429 0.20 2.53 14.03
CA LEU A 429 1.61 2.58 13.65
C LEU A 429 2.47 3.29 14.72
N ALA A 430 2.01 4.42 15.27
CA ALA A 430 2.72 5.13 16.34
C ALA A 430 2.89 4.28 17.62
N LEU A 431 1.98 3.34 17.89
CA LEU A 431 2.09 2.36 18.97
C LEU A 431 3.01 1.16 18.62
N LEU A 432 3.26 0.91 17.33
CA LEU A 432 4.11 -0.17 16.84
C LEU A 432 5.59 0.24 16.75
N ASP A 433 5.84 1.51 16.43
CA ASP A 433 7.19 2.02 16.23
C ASP A 433 7.89 2.32 17.56
N GLY A 434 8.98 1.58 17.80
CA GLY A 434 9.96 1.88 18.83
C GLY A 434 11.16 2.65 18.26
N GLU A 435 12.29 2.55 18.95
CA GLU A 435 13.56 3.16 18.53
C GLU A 435 14.60 2.08 18.13
N PRO A 436 15.09 2.04 16.88
CA PRO A 436 14.59 2.79 15.73
C PRO A 436 13.23 2.27 15.24
N SER A 437 12.47 3.14 14.57
CA SER A 437 11.21 2.76 13.92
C SER A 437 11.41 1.72 12.81
N GLY A 438 10.33 1.09 12.36
CA GLY A 438 10.33 0.20 11.20
C GLY A 438 9.83 0.86 9.91
N PRO A 439 9.88 0.15 8.77
CA PRO A 439 9.37 0.67 7.50
C PRO A 439 7.84 0.80 7.50
N LEU A 440 7.33 1.72 6.68
CA LEU A 440 5.91 1.87 6.38
C LEU A 440 5.51 0.91 5.24
N ILE A 441 4.44 0.14 5.45
CA ILE A 441 3.90 -0.80 4.46
C ILE A 441 2.41 -0.53 4.29
N VAL A 442 1.98 -0.25 3.06
CA VAL A 442 0.60 0.17 2.72
C VAL A 442 0.08 -0.61 1.51
N ARG A 443 -1.18 -1.07 1.59
CA ARG A 443 -1.88 -1.73 0.48
C ARG A 443 -3.23 -1.07 0.22
N TRP A 444 -3.24 -0.17 -0.76
CA TRP A 444 -4.47 0.50 -1.18
C TRP A 444 -5.27 -0.41 -2.13
N SER A 445 -6.25 -1.12 -1.57
CA SER A 445 -6.92 -2.23 -2.28
C SER A 445 -8.17 -1.81 -3.03
N LEU A 446 -8.93 -0.84 -2.51
CA LEU A 446 -10.28 -0.49 -2.98
C LEU A 446 -10.63 0.94 -2.55
N HIS A 447 -11.43 1.64 -3.37
CA HIS A 447 -12.08 2.91 -3.05
C HIS A 447 -13.11 2.72 -1.93
N GLY A 448 -13.19 3.62 -0.96
CA GLY A 448 -13.98 3.40 0.27
C GLY A 448 -15.50 3.21 0.05
N GLY A 449 -16.05 3.67 -1.07
CA GLY A 449 -17.49 3.69 -1.37
C GLY A 449 -18.07 2.54 -2.20
N PHE A 450 -17.29 1.52 -2.60
CA PHE A 450 -17.77 0.47 -3.53
C PHE A 450 -17.48 -0.96 -3.06
N LYS A 451 -18.32 -1.93 -3.47
CA LYS A 451 -17.96 -3.36 -3.46
C LYS A 451 -17.04 -3.68 -4.65
N TYR A 452 -16.18 -4.69 -4.52
CA TYR A 452 -15.06 -4.93 -5.45
C TYR A 452 -15.45 -5.11 -6.92
N GLU A 453 -16.52 -5.87 -7.22
CA GLU A 453 -17.03 -6.08 -8.58
C GLU A 453 -17.53 -4.77 -9.23
N GLN A 454 -18.18 -3.90 -8.44
CA GLN A 454 -18.73 -2.63 -8.91
C GLN A 454 -17.61 -1.69 -9.36
N ALA A 455 -16.53 -1.62 -8.57
CA ALA A 455 -15.32 -0.88 -8.93
C ALA A 455 -14.65 -1.45 -10.19
N LYS A 456 -14.57 -2.79 -10.34
CA LYS A 456 -14.03 -3.43 -11.56
C LYS A 456 -14.81 -3.00 -12.81
N ALA A 457 -16.14 -3.17 -12.80
CA ALA A 457 -17.00 -2.87 -13.94
C ALA A 457 -17.09 -1.37 -14.28
N LYS A 458 -16.84 -0.48 -13.31
CA LYS A 458 -16.80 0.98 -13.52
C LYS A 458 -15.46 1.48 -14.09
N TYR A 459 -14.35 0.81 -13.77
CA TYR A 459 -13.01 1.33 -14.05
C TYR A 459 -12.24 0.63 -15.19
N GLU A 460 -12.69 -0.53 -15.70
CA GLU A 460 -12.08 -1.10 -16.91
C GLU A 460 -12.17 -0.11 -18.09
N PRO A 461 -11.09 0.10 -18.87
CA PRO A 461 -9.89 -0.74 -18.99
C PRO A 461 -8.72 -0.38 -18.05
N PHE A 462 -8.92 0.50 -17.07
CA PHE A 462 -7.93 1.02 -16.12
C PHE A 462 -6.87 1.97 -16.71
N ASP A 463 -7.24 2.74 -17.74
CA ASP A 463 -6.43 3.71 -18.48
C ASP A 463 -6.48 5.15 -17.92
N GLN A 464 -7.41 5.44 -17.00
CA GLN A 464 -7.61 6.79 -16.45
C GLN A 464 -7.96 6.76 -14.95
N LEU A 465 -7.85 7.91 -14.30
CA LEU A 465 -8.49 8.14 -12.99
C LEU A 465 -9.99 8.44 -13.23
N VAL A 466 -10.85 7.93 -12.35
CA VAL A 466 -12.31 7.96 -12.49
C VAL A 466 -12.98 8.48 -11.22
N ASP A 467 -12.70 7.83 -10.08
CA ASP A 467 -13.13 8.29 -8.75
C ASP A 467 -11.87 8.63 -7.95
N GLU A 468 -11.28 9.79 -8.23
CA GLU A 468 -10.13 10.29 -7.47
C GLU A 468 -10.45 10.41 -5.98
N ASP A 469 -9.48 10.05 -5.13
CA ASP A 469 -9.54 10.20 -3.68
C ASP A 469 -8.33 11.02 -3.18
N PRO A 470 -8.38 12.36 -3.31
CA PRO A 470 -7.34 13.25 -2.80
C PRO A 470 -7.21 13.18 -1.27
N HIS A 471 -8.27 12.81 -0.54
CA HIS A 471 -8.22 12.71 0.92
C HIS A 471 -7.31 11.54 1.34
N THR A 472 -7.51 10.37 0.75
CA THR A 472 -6.63 9.21 0.95
C THR A 472 -5.22 9.49 0.46
N ARG A 473 -5.04 10.10 -0.73
CA ARG A 473 -3.69 10.43 -1.23
C ARG A 473 -2.95 11.38 -0.30
N THR A 474 -3.59 12.45 0.16
CA THR A 474 -2.98 13.39 1.11
C THR A 474 -2.67 12.70 2.46
N ALA A 475 -3.57 11.87 2.99
CA ALA A 475 -3.32 11.11 4.21
C ALA A 475 -2.13 10.14 4.09
N LEU A 476 -2.00 9.45 2.94
CA LEU A 476 -0.86 8.58 2.65
C LEU A 476 0.43 9.35 2.39
N ALA A 477 0.36 10.53 1.76
CA ALA A 477 1.50 11.39 1.52
C ALA A 477 2.09 11.99 2.80
N GLU A 478 1.23 12.48 3.69
CA GLU A 478 1.59 12.95 5.03
C GLU A 478 2.20 11.83 5.88
N LEU A 479 1.60 10.64 5.87
CA LEU A 479 2.13 9.48 6.58
C LEU A 479 3.51 9.07 6.03
N ALA A 480 3.64 8.94 4.71
CA ALA A 480 4.91 8.60 4.05
C ALA A 480 6.01 9.64 4.32
N ALA A 481 5.71 10.94 4.29
CA ALA A 481 6.67 12.00 4.55
C ALA A 481 7.28 11.90 5.96
N ARG A 482 6.50 11.51 6.98
CA ARG A 482 7.01 11.28 8.35
C ARG A 482 8.03 10.14 8.40
N TYR A 483 7.75 9.00 7.76
CA TYR A 483 8.70 7.88 7.68
C TYR A 483 9.95 8.25 6.88
N VAL A 484 9.82 8.97 5.76
CA VAL A 484 10.95 9.50 4.97
C VAL A 484 11.90 10.34 5.84
N LEU A 485 11.34 11.22 6.67
CA LEU A 485 12.12 12.13 7.53
C LEU A 485 12.73 11.41 8.73
N ALA A 486 12.11 10.32 9.20
CA ALA A 486 12.70 9.35 10.12
C ALA A 486 13.72 8.40 9.45
N GLY A 487 14.01 8.57 8.15
CA GLY A 487 14.97 7.76 7.40
C GLY A 487 14.49 6.34 7.07
N GLN A 488 13.20 6.05 7.22
CA GLN A 488 12.63 4.72 7.10
C GLN A 488 12.16 4.40 5.67
N PRO A 489 12.31 3.14 5.20
CA PRO A 489 11.74 2.72 3.93
C PRO A 489 10.22 2.82 3.91
N VAL A 490 9.67 3.22 2.76
CA VAL A 490 8.23 3.32 2.51
C VAL A 490 7.87 2.44 1.33
N LEU A 491 6.89 1.54 1.50
CA LEU A 491 6.47 0.57 0.49
C LEU A 491 4.95 0.62 0.33
N ILE A 492 4.46 1.16 -0.79
CA ILE A 492 3.03 1.38 -1.06
C ILE A 492 2.65 0.68 -2.35
N THR A 493 1.67 -0.24 -2.30
CA THR A 493 1.09 -0.86 -3.51
C THR A 493 -0.38 -0.48 -3.68
N VAL A 494 -0.76 -0.06 -4.89
CA VAL A 494 -2.11 0.43 -5.23
C VAL A 494 -2.82 -0.54 -6.21
N ASN A 495 -4.12 -0.77 -6.02
CA ASN A 495 -4.97 -1.49 -6.97
C ASN A 495 -5.64 -0.52 -7.95
N ASN A 496 -5.98 -0.95 -9.17
CA ASN A 496 -6.76 -0.11 -10.08
C ASN A 496 -8.11 0.32 -9.47
N LYS A 497 -8.65 -0.49 -8.55
CA LYS A 497 -9.90 -0.23 -7.83
C LYS A 497 -9.79 0.83 -6.72
N ALA A 498 -8.63 1.47 -6.54
CA ALA A 498 -8.45 2.63 -5.67
C ALA A 498 -9.09 3.90 -6.25
N GLU A 499 -8.78 4.23 -7.51
CA GLU A 499 -9.21 5.47 -8.17
C GLU A 499 -9.51 5.32 -9.67
N GLY A 500 -9.24 4.17 -10.28
CA GLY A 500 -9.38 3.93 -11.72
C GLY A 500 -8.14 3.27 -12.34
N SER A 501 -6.95 3.84 -12.11
CA SER A 501 -5.69 3.35 -12.67
C SER A 501 -4.54 3.46 -11.67
N ALA A 502 -4.03 2.32 -11.21
CA ALA A 502 -2.97 2.24 -10.21
C ALA A 502 -1.67 2.98 -10.57
N PRO A 503 -1.11 2.92 -11.81
CA PRO A 503 0.08 3.69 -12.15
C PRO A 503 -0.17 5.20 -12.10
N LEU A 504 -1.37 5.67 -12.49
CA LEU A 504 -1.74 7.08 -12.37
C LEU A 504 -1.90 7.51 -10.90
N SER A 505 -2.50 6.67 -10.05
CA SER A 505 -2.53 6.86 -8.59
C SER A 505 -1.12 6.94 -8.00
N CYS A 506 -0.18 6.09 -8.46
CA CYS A 506 1.22 6.17 -8.05
C CYS A 506 1.91 7.46 -8.52
N ILE A 507 1.60 7.95 -9.73
CA ILE A 507 2.12 9.23 -10.24
C ILE A 507 1.58 10.42 -9.41
N ALA A 508 0.29 10.43 -9.08
CA ALA A 508 -0.31 11.45 -8.24
C ALA A 508 0.26 11.41 -6.80
N LEU A 509 0.29 10.23 -6.19
CA LEU A 509 0.81 10.04 -4.84
C LEU A 509 2.32 10.36 -4.74
N ALA A 510 3.13 10.10 -5.78
CA ALA A 510 4.53 10.51 -5.80
C ALA A 510 4.70 12.04 -5.69
N LYS A 511 3.89 12.80 -6.44
CA LYS A 511 3.88 14.27 -6.41
C LYS A 511 3.44 14.78 -5.04
N GLU A 512 2.40 14.18 -4.45
CA GLU A 512 1.92 14.55 -3.11
C GLU A 512 2.95 14.22 -2.01
N ILE A 513 3.64 13.06 -2.08
CA ILE A 513 4.74 12.70 -1.16
C ILE A 513 5.90 13.68 -1.29
N ALA A 514 6.33 14.02 -2.51
CA ALA A 514 7.40 14.98 -2.74
C ALA A 514 7.05 16.37 -2.17
N ALA A 515 5.83 16.85 -2.42
CA ALA A 515 5.33 18.10 -1.89
C ALA A 515 5.22 18.11 -0.36
N ALA A 516 4.75 17.01 0.27
CA ALA A 516 4.73 16.86 1.72
C ALA A 516 6.15 16.87 2.30
N CYS A 517 7.09 16.11 1.72
CA CYS A 517 8.49 16.12 2.13
C CYS A 517 9.14 17.51 2.01
N ALA A 518 8.72 18.34 1.05
CA ALA A 518 9.16 19.72 0.93
C ALA A 518 8.56 20.63 2.03
N ARG A 519 7.26 20.53 2.33
CA ARG A 519 6.60 21.27 3.41
C ARG A 519 7.26 21.03 4.77
N TRP A 520 7.33 19.77 5.20
CA TRP A 520 7.90 19.38 6.49
C TRP A 520 9.38 19.78 6.66
N ARG A 521 10.15 19.83 5.57
CA ARG A 521 11.54 20.35 5.60
C ARG A 521 11.60 21.87 5.73
N GLY A 522 10.67 22.60 5.13
CA GLY A 522 10.55 24.05 5.27
C GLY A 522 10.05 24.48 6.65
N GLU A 523 9.20 23.67 7.30
CA GLU A 523 8.71 23.90 8.66
C GLU A 523 9.75 23.56 9.75
N ALA A 524 10.76 22.76 9.43
CA ALA A 524 11.80 22.31 10.36
C ALA A 524 13.11 23.13 10.32
N ALA A 525 13.22 24.08 9.39
CA ALA A 525 14.42 24.86 9.07
C ALA A 525 14.45 26.24 9.75
#